data_AF-A0A6I4NIP0-F1
#
_entry.id   AF-A0A6I4NIP0-F1
#
_cell.length_a   1.000
_cell.length_b   1.000
_cell.length_c   1.000
_cell.angle_alpha   90.00
_cell.angle_beta   90.00
_cell.angle_gamma   90.00
#
_symmetry.space_group_name_H-M   'P 1'
#
loop_
_entity.id
_entity.type
_entity.pdbx_description
1 polymer ?
#
loop_
_entity_poly.entity_id
_entity_poly.type
_entity_poly.pdbx_seq_one_letter_code
_entity_poly.pdbx_strand_id
1 'polypeptide(L)'
;MRKPFLTILIFLFGIQILIGQNNNDPSNDWDKILITDAYGGWSNFDNKFQIKKQDLLLTSLEKPDSIIKRIDPKLVSELVKSIRNTNDYATFKNPLISFGRDSLWLINNAENLWKEYTKGRKTTKEIDAIAINTIKDYKKANHAASSLEGSHSTDDYPVIIVSIINEKDTLSAYSFGQYPYMLPWNTKKRRIYDSKISELVAQLLPDKLPNNKERLSGINFNTSFVKEIYSTFLADKENFLEARNAFPGTFRSLKKEFEISKAEIVDMSSIEWGGLVGRRCLEMLLKDSTISKNIQFYTISGVNELLTTKRSIIRRKKDLINLLNENPIYKYTLNCGNCLGEIHWVKSKSLSTEAKNEFKEDLEENGIDKKKYNGRYKDAIFFELTENRESERSFSRWIFLKDGTLILWQLRGNYLMNFPKDFFANQGYICKEVML
;
A
#
# COMPACT_ATOMS: atom_id res chain seq x y z
N MET A 1 17.18 -24.80 17.97
CA MET A 1 18.49 -24.65 17.29
C MET A 1 18.77 -25.92 16.49
N ARG A 2 19.07 -25.80 15.17
CA ARG A 2 19.16 -26.85 14.11
C ARG A 2 17.79 -27.50 13.77
N LYS A 3 17.23 -27.35 12.56
CA LYS A 3 17.82 -27.56 11.22
C LYS A 3 17.29 -26.55 10.15
N PRO A 4 18.16 -25.74 9.52
CA PRO A 4 17.86 -25.03 8.28
C PRO A 4 18.31 -25.84 7.04
N PHE A 5 18.20 -27.17 7.09
CA PHE A 5 18.81 -28.07 6.10
C PHE A 5 17.84 -28.68 5.08
N LEU A 6 16.52 -28.46 5.22
CA LEU A 6 15.53 -29.03 4.29
C LEU A 6 15.21 -28.09 3.12
N THR A 7 15.31 -26.78 3.31
CA THR A 7 15.03 -25.78 2.26
C THR A 7 16.16 -25.64 1.24
N ILE A 8 17.39 -26.07 1.59
CA ILE A 8 18.57 -25.99 0.72
C ILE A 8 18.71 -27.25 -0.16
N LEU A 9 18.10 -28.38 0.22
CA LEU A 9 18.23 -29.63 -0.55
C LEU A 9 17.31 -29.71 -1.78
N ILE A 10 16.24 -28.92 -1.82
CA ILE A 10 15.35 -28.79 -3.00
C ILE A 10 16.05 -27.99 -4.12
N PHE A 11 17.08 -27.21 -3.78
CA PHE A 11 17.80 -26.36 -4.73
C PHE A 11 18.82 -27.11 -5.61
N LEU A 12 19.14 -28.38 -5.29
CA LEU A 12 20.26 -29.10 -5.91
C LEU A 12 19.88 -30.20 -6.92
N PHE A 13 18.58 -30.49 -7.13
CA PHE A 13 18.16 -31.52 -8.09
C PHE A 13 17.73 -31.00 -9.47
N GLY A 14 17.88 -29.69 -9.75
CA GLY A 14 17.35 -29.07 -10.97
C GLY A 14 18.34 -28.71 -12.08
N ILE A 15 19.61 -29.15 -12.03
CA ILE A 15 20.63 -28.68 -13.00
C ILE A 15 21.50 -29.83 -13.52
N GLN A 16 21.17 -30.33 -14.73
CA GLN A 16 21.98 -31.01 -15.77
C GLN A 16 20.96 -31.77 -16.68
N ILE A 17 20.94 -31.78 -18.02
CA ILE A 17 21.94 -31.82 -19.12
C ILE A 17 21.33 -31.20 -20.41
N LEU A 18 22.19 -30.83 -21.37
CA LEU A 18 21.97 -30.21 -22.69
C LEU A 18 21.65 -31.19 -23.86
N ILE A 19 20.88 -30.67 -24.81
CA ILE A 19 20.83 -30.90 -26.29
C ILE A 19 20.10 -32.13 -26.84
N GLY A 20 19.12 -31.84 -27.72
CA GLY A 20 18.75 -32.70 -28.84
C GLY A 20 17.41 -32.32 -29.49
N GLN A 21 17.34 -31.14 -30.12
CA GLN A 21 16.18 -30.70 -30.90
C GLN A 21 16.00 -31.59 -32.15
N ASN A 22 14.87 -32.31 -32.19
CA ASN A 22 14.35 -32.92 -33.41
C ASN A 22 12.90 -32.44 -33.58
N ASN A 23 12.52 -32.19 -34.83
CA ASN A 23 11.28 -31.53 -35.28
C ASN A 23 9.99 -32.32 -34.96
N ASN A 24 9.63 -32.41 -33.68
CA ASN A 24 8.30 -32.78 -33.22
C ASN A 24 7.62 -31.52 -32.66
N ASP A 25 6.30 -31.42 -32.79
CA ASP A 25 5.51 -30.36 -32.15
C ASP A 25 5.97 -30.20 -30.69
N PRO A 26 6.55 -29.04 -30.30
CA PRO A 26 7.14 -28.85 -28.98
C PRO A 26 6.16 -29.09 -27.82
N SER A 27 4.84 -29.04 -28.10
CA SER A 27 3.78 -29.32 -27.13
C SER A 27 3.63 -30.80 -26.76
N ASN A 28 4.19 -31.72 -27.57
CA ASN A 28 4.12 -33.17 -27.37
C ASN A 28 5.46 -33.79 -26.90
N ASP A 29 6.50 -32.99 -26.75
CA ASP A 29 7.83 -33.40 -26.30
C ASP A 29 7.92 -33.43 -24.77
N TRP A 30 7.30 -34.43 -24.15
CA TRP A 30 7.35 -34.71 -22.72
C TRP A 30 7.01 -36.18 -22.45
N ASP A 31 7.52 -36.73 -21.35
CA ASP A 31 7.23 -38.10 -20.89
C ASP A 31 6.51 -38.08 -19.53
N LYS A 32 6.94 -37.16 -18.67
CA LYS A 32 6.43 -37.01 -17.31
C LYS A 32 6.39 -35.53 -16.89
N ILE A 33 5.36 -35.17 -16.13
CA ILE A 33 5.28 -33.87 -15.45
C ILE A 33 5.30 -34.11 -13.94
N LEU A 34 6.13 -33.35 -13.23
CA LEU A 34 6.15 -33.27 -11.77
C LEU A 34 5.60 -31.93 -11.31
N ILE A 35 4.74 -31.94 -10.30
CA ILE A 35 4.22 -30.75 -9.64
C ILE A 35 4.55 -30.84 -8.16
N THR A 36 5.37 -29.92 -7.67
CA THR A 36 5.59 -29.70 -6.24
C THR A 36 4.75 -28.51 -5.82
N ASP A 37 3.93 -28.70 -4.80
CA ASP A 37 3.02 -27.70 -4.26
C ASP A 37 3.19 -27.65 -2.74
N ALA A 38 3.78 -26.57 -2.27
CA ALA A 38 4.17 -26.43 -0.89
C ALA A 38 3.74 -25.07 -0.32
N TYR A 39 3.60 -25.03 0.99
CA TYR A 39 3.30 -23.83 1.74
C TYR A 39 3.92 -23.93 3.14
N GLY A 40 4.65 -22.88 3.54
CA GLY A 40 5.37 -22.81 4.81
C GLY A 40 4.95 -21.63 5.69
N GLY A 41 3.65 -21.44 5.93
CA GLY A 41 3.10 -20.35 6.73
C GLY A 41 2.25 -20.85 7.90
N TRP A 42 1.04 -20.29 8.06
CA TRP A 42 0.10 -20.65 9.14
C TRP A 42 -0.41 -22.10 9.05
N SER A 43 -0.46 -22.64 7.84
CA SER A 43 -0.65 -24.06 7.57
C SER A 43 0.59 -24.58 6.85
N ASN A 44 0.87 -25.87 6.96
CA ASN A 44 2.01 -26.50 6.31
C ASN A 44 1.52 -27.66 5.46
N PHE A 45 1.93 -27.66 4.18
CA PHE A 45 1.79 -28.81 3.30
C PHE A 45 2.97 -28.86 2.32
N ASP A 46 3.30 -30.07 1.87
CA ASP A 46 4.31 -30.36 0.85
C ASP A 46 3.78 -31.51 -0.02
N ASN A 47 2.95 -31.16 -1.00
CA ASN A 47 2.37 -32.11 -1.94
C ASN A 47 3.28 -32.31 -3.14
N LYS A 48 3.46 -33.57 -3.56
CA LYS A 48 4.19 -33.92 -4.78
C LYS A 48 3.32 -34.80 -5.66
N PHE A 49 3.02 -34.32 -6.85
CA PHE A 49 2.21 -35.01 -7.85
C PHE A 49 3.02 -35.33 -9.09
N GLN A 50 2.58 -36.36 -9.81
CA GLN A 50 3.11 -36.71 -11.11
C GLN A 50 1.99 -36.99 -12.12
N ILE A 51 2.27 -36.71 -13.39
CA ILE A 51 1.44 -37.07 -14.54
C ILE A 51 2.36 -37.76 -15.54
N LYS A 52 1.99 -38.95 -16.02
CA LYS A 52 2.71 -39.65 -17.08
C LYS A 52 1.95 -39.54 -18.39
N LYS A 53 2.68 -39.41 -19.50
CA LYS A 53 2.07 -39.28 -20.84
C LYS A 53 1.23 -40.49 -21.25
N GLN A 54 1.61 -41.66 -20.77
CA GLN A 54 1.00 -42.95 -21.14
C GLN A 54 -0.44 -43.09 -20.63
N ASP A 55 -0.73 -42.59 -19.43
CA ASP A 55 -1.99 -42.82 -18.73
C ASP A 55 -2.80 -41.52 -18.48
N LEU A 56 -2.14 -40.36 -18.50
CA LEU A 56 -2.70 -39.05 -18.15
C LEU A 56 -3.41 -39.07 -16.79
N LEU A 57 -2.82 -39.79 -15.83
CA LEU A 57 -3.33 -39.87 -14.46
C LEU A 57 -2.48 -38.97 -13.56
N LEU A 58 -3.15 -38.11 -12.80
CA LEU A 58 -2.54 -37.43 -11.68
C LEU A 58 -2.45 -38.40 -10.51
N THR A 59 -1.24 -38.69 -10.07
CA THR A 59 -0.95 -39.57 -8.93
C THR A 59 -0.05 -38.86 -7.93
N SER A 60 -0.09 -39.28 -6.66
CA SER A 60 0.91 -38.84 -5.69
C SER A 60 2.27 -39.44 -6.04
N LEU A 61 3.33 -38.65 -5.95
CA LEU A 61 4.70 -39.16 -6.19
C LEU A 61 5.09 -40.23 -5.16
N GLU A 62 4.61 -40.11 -3.92
CA GLU A 62 4.89 -41.05 -2.82
C GLU A 62 4.00 -42.30 -2.87
N LYS A 63 2.84 -42.22 -3.53
CA LYS A 63 1.91 -43.33 -3.74
C LYS A 63 1.45 -43.38 -5.20
N PRO A 64 2.30 -43.88 -6.13
CA PRO A 64 2.01 -43.87 -7.56
C PRO A 64 0.74 -44.62 -7.97
N ASP A 65 0.34 -45.64 -7.20
CA ASP A 65 -0.87 -46.42 -7.48
C ASP A 65 -2.16 -45.71 -7.03
N SER A 66 -2.03 -44.63 -6.25
CA SER A 66 -3.17 -43.82 -5.79
C SER A 66 -3.55 -42.80 -6.86
N ILE A 67 -4.49 -43.19 -7.73
CA ILE A 67 -5.07 -42.30 -8.74
C ILE A 67 -5.88 -41.21 -8.04
N ILE A 68 -5.47 -39.95 -8.24
CA ILE A 68 -6.16 -38.78 -7.70
C ILE A 68 -7.23 -38.29 -8.68
N LYS A 69 -6.86 -38.15 -9.96
CA LYS A 69 -7.73 -37.63 -11.02
C LYS A 69 -7.19 -37.99 -12.41
N ARG A 70 -8.09 -38.20 -13.39
CA ARG A 70 -7.73 -38.26 -14.81
C ARG A 70 -7.60 -36.85 -15.39
N ILE A 71 -6.54 -36.61 -16.15
CA ILE A 71 -6.21 -35.30 -16.73
C ILE A 71 -6.62 -35.25 -18.21
N ASP A 72 -7.18 -34.11 -18.62
CA ASP A 72 -7.45 -33.82 -20.03
C ASP A 72 -6.10 -33.62 -20.77
N PRO A 73 -5.79 -34.39 -21.83
CA PRO A 73 -4.59 -34.20 -22.61
C PRO A 73 -4.40 -32.76 -23.14
N LYS A 74 -5.50 -32.05 -23.43
CA LYS A 74 -5.44 -30.64 -23.88
C LYS A 74 -4.84 -29.73 -22.82
N LEU A 75 -5.18 -29.96 -21.55
CA LEU A 75 -4.67 -29.17 -20.43
C LEU A 75 -3.14 -29.30 -20.31
N VAL A 76 -2.63 -30.51 -20.51
CA VAL A 76 -1.19 -30.78 -20.47
C VAL A 76 -0.47 -30.14 -21.66
N SER A 77 -1.01 -30.32 -22.87
CA SER A 77 -0.46 -29.72 -24.08
C SER A 77 -0.40 -28.19 -23.99
N GLU A 78 -1.48 -27.54 -23.49
CA GLU A 78 -1.51 -26.09 -23.24
C GLU A 78 -0.46 -25.66 -22.22
N LEU A 79 -0.29 -26.41 -21.11
CA LEU A 79 0.69 -26.07 -20.08
C LEU A 79 2.13 -26.16 -20.61
N VAL A 80 2.46 -27.25 -21.31
CA VAL A 80 3.76 -27.44 -21.93
C VAL A 80 4.04 -26.32 -22.93
N LYS A 81 3.03 -25.99 -23.76
CA LYS A 81 3.11 -24.90 -24.73
C LYS A 81 3.32 -23.55 -24.05
N SER A 82 2.59 -23.20 -22.99
CA SER A 82 2.73 -21.91 -22.31
C SER A 82 4.11 -21.73 -21.65
N ILE A 83 4.67 -22.80 -21.07
CA ILE A 83 6.00 -22.75 -20.45
C ILE A 83 7.11 -22.70 -21.54
N ARG A 84 6.97 -23.41 -22.66
CA ARG A 84 7.95 -23.45 -23.76
C ARG A 84 7.89 -22.24 -24.70
N ASN A 85 6.69 -21.87 -25.16
CA ASN A 85 6.44 -20.88 -26.21
C ASN A 85 6.21 -19.47 -25.69
N THR A 86 6.53 -19.19 -24.43
CA THR A 86 6.66 -17.79 -24.03
C THR A 86 7.78 -17.21 -24.90
N ASN A 87 7.48 -16.38 -25.90
CA ASN A 87 8.53 -15.59 -26.53
C ASN A 87 8.97 -14.53 -25.51
N ASP A 88 10.12 -13.88 -25.72
CA ASP A 88 10.56 -12.76 -24.91
C ASP A 88 9.45 -11.70 -24.85
N TYR A 89 8.59 -11.75 -23.83
CA TYR A 89 7.87 -10.59 -23.36
C TYR A 89 8.88 -9.72 -22.61
N ALA A 90 9.85 -9.23 -23.37
CA ALA A 90 10.58 -8.04 -23.02
C ALA A 90 9.51 -6.97 -22.75
N THR A 91 9.48 -6.54 -21.49
CA THR A 91 8.58 -5.55 -20.91
C THR A 91 7.18 -6.01 -20.50
N PHE A 92 7.13 -6.43 -19.24
CA PHE A 92 6.04 -6.34 -18.29
C PHE A 92 5.49 -4.90 -18.13
N LYS A 93 5.05 -4.28 -19.22
CA LYS A 93 4.46 -2.93 -19.19
C LYS A 93 2.96 -2.99 -18.87
N ASN A 94 2.34 -4.16 -18.96
CA ASN A 94 0.88 -4.33 -18.88
C ASN A 94 0.44 -5.55 -18.05
N PRO A 95 0.64 -5.54 -16.71
CA PRO A 95 0.06 -6.50 -15.75
C PRO A 95 -1.35 -6.97 -16.08
N LEU A 96 -2.25 -6.06 -16.43
CA LEU A 96 -3.64 -6.38 -16.75
C LEU A 96 -3.81 -7.36 -17.92
N ILE A 97 -2.99 -7.21 -18.96
CA ILE A 97 -3.03 -8.10 -20.13
C ILE A 97 -2.56 -9.50 -19.72
N SER A 98 -1.59 -9.60 -18.82
CA SER A 98 -1.14 -10.88 -18.26
C SER A 98 -2.24 -11.64 -17.53
N PHE A 99 -3.31 -10.97 -17.09
CA PHE A 99 -4.50 -11.59 -16.50
C PHE A 99 -5.65 -11.81 -17.50
N GLY A 100 -5.46 -11.50 -18.78
CA GLY A 100 -6.54 -11.49 -19.77
C GLY A 100 -7.62 -10.45 -19.47
N ARG A 101 -7.22 -9.28 -18.96
CA ARG A 101 -8.09 -8.18 -18.52
C ARG A 101 -7.75 -6.90 -19.26
N ASP A 102 -8.04 -6.85 -20.55
CA ASP A 102 -7.77 -5.67 -21.37
C ASP A 102 -8.76 -4.51 -21.07
N SER A 103 -8.59 -3.40 -21.79
CA SER A 103 -9.47 -2.23 -21.66
C SER A 103 -10.94 -2.55 -21.94
N LEU A 104 -11.23 -3.47 -22.88
CA LEU A 104 -12.60 -3.85 -23.21
C LEU A 104 -13.22 -4.66 -22.06
N TRP A 105 -12.45 -5.55 -21.44
CA TRP A 105 -12.86 -6.25 -20.23
C TRP A 105 -13.20 -5.27 -19.11
N LEU A 106 -12.37 -4.24 -18.87
CA LEU A 106 -12.65 -3.22 -17.85
C LEU A 106 -13.97 -2.48 -18.13
N ILE A 107 -14.19 -2.05 -19.38
CA ILE A 107 -15.42 -1.36 -19.80
C ILE A 107 -16.65 -2.21 -19.49
N ASN A 108 -16.60 -3.50 -19.82
CA ASN A 108 -17.72 -4.43 -19.67
C ASN A 108 -17.95 -4.90 -18.23
N ASN A 109 -16.92 -4.87 -17.37
CA ASN A 109 -16.99 -5.47 -16.03
C ASN A 109 -16.96 -4.45 -14.88
N ALA A 110 -16.59 -3.19 -15.11
CA ALA A 110 -16.39 -2.20 -14.04
C ALA A 110 -17.58 -2.06 -13.09
N GLU A 111 -18.81 -2.07 -13.61
CA GLU A 111 -20.02 -1.94 -12.79
C GLU A 111 -20.22 -3.14 -11.86
N ASN A 112 -20.07 -4.36 -12.41
CA ASN A 112 -20.18 -5.59 -11.64
C ASN A 112 -19.06 -5.70 -10.60
N LEU A 113 -17.84 -5.35 -10.97
CA LEU A 113 -16.68 -5.34 -10.07
C LEU A 113 -16.92 -4.40 -8.88
N TRP A 114 -17.38 -3.18 -9.15
CA TRP A 114 -17.69 -2.22 -8.10
C TRP A 114 -18.84 -2.68 -7.21
N LYS A 115 -19.91 -3.21 -7.83
CA LYS A 115 -21.09 -3.71 -7.11
C LYS A 115 -20.76 -4.87 -6.17
N GLU A 116 -19.95 -5.83 -6.61
CA GLU A 116 -19.53 -6.95 -5.75
C GLU A 116 -18.64 -6.47 -4.62
N TYR A 117 -17.69 -5.56 -4.88
CA TYR A 117 -16.83 -4.99 -3.84
C TYR A 117 -17.59 -4.19 -2.77
N THR A 118 -18.65 -3.49 -3.18
CA THR A 118 -19.47 -2.65 -2.29
C THR A 118 -20.69 -3.37 -1.73
N LYS A 119 -20.82 -4.68 -1.96
CA LYS A 119 -21.95 -5.47 -1.49
C LYS A 119 -22.13 -5.32 0.02
N GLY A 120 -23.29 -4.79 0.44
CA GLY A 120 -23.61 -4.56 1.85
C GLY A 120 -23.08 -3.24 2.43
N ARG A 121 -22.35 -2.43 1.65
CA ARG A 121 -21.95 -1.06 2.03
C ARG A 121 -22.94 -0.04 1.47
N LYS A 122 -23.12 1.07 2.19
CA LYS A 122 -23.87 2.24 1.68
C LYS A 122 -22.90 3.11 0.89
N THR A 123 -23.14 3.28 -0.40
CA THR A 123 -22.41 4.24 -1.26
C THR A 123 -23.36 5.31 -1.80
N THR A 124 -22.81 6.35 -2.41
CA THR A 124 -23.59 7.38 -3.11
C THR A 124 -23.44 7.21 -4.61
N LYS A 125 -24.45 7.62 -5.40
CA LYS A 125 -24.39 7.60 -6.87
C LYS A 125 -23.18 8.34 -7.44
N GLU A 126 -22.73 9.42 -6.76
CA GLU A 126 -21.54 10.19 -7.14
C GLU A 126 -20.28 9.33 -6.98
N ILE A 127 -20.13 8.63 -5.85
CA ILE A 127 -19.01 7.72 -5.61
C ILE A 127 -19.03 6.52 -6.56
N ASP A 128 -20.20 5.93 -6.80
CA ASP A 128 -20.33 4.81 -7.73
C ASP A 128 -19.85 5.21 -9.13
N ALA A 129 -20.27 6.37 -9.62
CA ALA A 129 -19.83 6.87 -10.92
C ALA A 129 -18.32 7.13 -10.98
N ILE A 130 -17.74 7.74 -9.93
CA ILE A 130 -16.29 7.97 -9.84
C ILE A 130 -15.52 6.64 -9.81
N ALA A 131 -16.00 5.67 -9.04
CA ALA A 131 -15.38 4.36 -8.90
C ALA A 131 -15.40 3.59 -10.22
N ILE A 132 -16.56 3.49 -10.86
CA ILE A 132 -16.73 2.83 -12.16
C ILE A 132 -15.80 3.46 -13.21
N ASN A 133 -15.76 4.80 -13.28
CA ASN A 133 -14.86 5.50 -14.21
C ASN A 133 -13.37 5.28 -13.88
N THR A 134 -13.03 5.14 -12.59
CA THR A 134 -11.65 4.86 -12.16
C THR A 134 -11.24 3.43 -12.51
N ILE A 135 -12.16 2.46 -12.42
CA ILE A 135 -11.90 1.07 -12.86
C ILE A 135 -11.73 1.01 -14.38
N LYS A 136 -12.49 1.79 -15.14
CA LYS A 136 -12.36 1.89 -16.61
C LYS A 136 -11.07 2.60 -17.06
N ASP A 137 -10.42 3.37 -16.19
CA ASP A 137 -9.15 4.03 -16.49
C ASP A 137 -8.01 3.02 -16.54
N TYR A 138 -7.64 2.61 -17.75
CA TYR A 138 -6.62 1.59 -17.98
C TYR A 138 -5.28 1.89 -17.29
N LYS A 139 -4.85 3.16 -17.19
CA LYS A 139 -3.57 3.50 -16.56
C LYS A 139 -3.62 3.23 -15.06
N LYS A 140 -4.70 3.64 -14.40
CA LYS A 140 -4.91 3.41 -12.96
C LYS A 140 -5.14 1.94 -12.66
N ALA A 141 -5.96 1.29 -13.48
CA ALA A 141 -6.22 -0.14 -13.41
C ALA A 141 -4.91 -0.94 -13.55
N ASN A 142 -4.06 -0.61 -14.52
CA ASN A 142 -2.78 -1.29 -14.72
C ASN A 142 -1.81 -1.06 -13.55
N HIS A 143 -1.82 0.14 -12.96
CA HIS A 143 -1.05 0.42 -11.74
C HIS A 143 -1.50 -0.46 -10.56
N ALA A 144 -2.82 -0.53 -10.33
CA ALA A 144 -3.39 -1.38 -9.27
C ALA A 144 -3.06 -2.86 -9.51
N ALA A 145 -3.25 -3.36 -10.73
CA ALA A 145 -2.87 -4.73 -11.08
C ALA A 145 -1.39 -5.01 -10.82
N SER A 146 -0.50 -4.03 -11.09
CA SER A 146 0.92 -4.21 -10.84
C SER A 146 1.26 -4.41 -9.36
N SER A 147 0.60 -3.66 -8.47
CA SER A 147 0.86 -3.76 -7.03
C SER A 147 0.40 -5.09 -6.41
N LEU A 148 -0.42 -5.87 -7.12
CA LEU A 148 -0.84 -7.21 -6.69
C LEU A 148 0.22 -8.28 -6.99
N GLU A 149 1.25 -7.96 -7.77
CA GLU A 149 2.20 -8.93 -8.28
C GLU A 149 3.26 -9.22 -7.23
N GLY A 150 3.33 -10.49 -6.82
CA GLY A 150 4.27 -10.89 -5.78
C GLY A 150 4.09 -10.10 -4.49
N SER A 151 2.85 -9.74 -4.13
CA SER A 151 2.53 -9.13 -2.83
C SER A 151 3.32 -9.83 -1.71
N HIS A 152 3.91 -9.04 -0.80
CA HIS A 152 4.77 -9.57 0.26
C HIS A 152 4.06 -9.42 1.61
N SER A 153 3.63 -10.55 2.15
CA SER A 153 3.25 -10.79 3.52
C SER A 153 4.42 -11.47 4.22
N THR A 154 4.65 -11.07 5.47
CA THR A 154 5.75 -11.55 6.31
C THR A 154 5.62 -13.01 6.71
N ASP A 155 4.44 -13.62 6.54
CA ASP A 155 4.14 -14.97 7.02
C ASP A 155 3.45 -15.86 5.96
N ASP A 156 3.54 -15.50 4.67
CA ASP A 156 2.93 -16.24 3.56
C ASP A 156 4.00 -16.75 2.58
N TYR A 157 4.31 -18.05 2.62
CA TYR A 157 5.41 -18.65 1.84
C TYR A 157 4.93 -19.78 0.91
N PRO A 158 4.11 -19.50 -0.12
CA PRO A 158 3.70 -20.51 -1.09
C PRO A 158 4.81 -20.79 -2.10
N VAL A 159 4.92 -22.04 -2.53
CA VAL A 159 5.83 -22.46 -3.59
C VAL A 159 5.14 -23.47 -4.49
N ILE A 160 5.16 -23.20 -5.79
CA ILE A 160 4.77 -24.15 -6.82
C ILE A 160 5.95 -24.36 -7.76
N ILE A 161 6.27 -25.61 -8.06
CA ILE A 161 7.27 -25.98 -9.06
C ILE A 161 6.64 -26.98 -10.03
N VAL A 162 6.68 -26.68 -11.32
CA VAL A 162 6.27 -27.57 -12.40
C VAL A 162 7.53 -27.95 -13.18
N SER A 163 7.79 -29.25 -13.32
CA SER A 163 8.89 -29.77 -14.12
C SER A 163 8.37 -30.67 -15.21
N ILE A 164 8.64 -30.32 -16.47
CA ILE A 164 8.32 -31.09 -17.67
C ILE A 164 9.57 -31.86 -18.05
N ILE A 165 9.50 -33.18 -17.98
CA ILE A 165 10.63 -34.09 -18.17
C ILE A 165 10.42 -34.86 -19.46
N ASN A 166 11.45 -34.92 -20.30
CA ASN A 166 11.58 -35.90 -21.38
C ASN A 166 12.89 -36.69 -21.22
N GLU A 167 13.16 -37.65 -22.11
CA GLU A 167 14.39 -38.44 -22.09
C GLU A 167 15.70 -37.62 -22.12
N LYS A 168 15.68 -36.38 -22.62
CA LYS A 168 16.89 -35.58 -22.90
C LYS A 168 17.10 -34.38 -21.97
N ASP A 169 16.03 -33.81 -21.42
CA ASP A 169 16.05 -32.53 -20.73
C ASP A 169 14.90 -32.41 -19.71
N THR A 170 15.03 -31.48 -18.78
CA THR A 170 13.99 -31.08 -17.83
C THR A 170 13.79 -29.58 -17.89
N LEU A 171 12.57 -29.17 -18.26
CA LEU A 171 12.14 -27.78 -18.23
C LEU A 171 11.34 -27.52 -16.95
N SER A 172 11.90 -26.71 -16.05
CA SER A 172 11.23 -26.32 -14.81
C SER A 172 10.77 -24.86 -14.83
N ALA A 173 9.56 -24.63 -14.32
CA ALA A 173 9.01 -23.33 -14.00
C ALA A 173 8.52 -23.33 -12.56
N TYR A 174 8.72 -22.24 -11.82
CA TYR A 174 8.29 -22.13 -10.43
C TYR A 174 7.74 -20.75 -10.10
N SER A 175 6.81 -20.68 -9.13
CA SER A 175 6.30 -19.43 -8.61
C SER A 175 6.28 -19.45 -7.09
N PHE A 176 6.61 -18.30 -6.51
CA PHE A 176 6.52 -18.01 -5.08
C PHE A 176 5.60 -16.80 -4.82
N GLY A 177 4.82 -16.38 -5.83
CA GLY A 177 3.92 -15.26 -5.68
C GLY A 177 2.87 -15.55 -4.60
N GLN A 178 2.63 -14.59 -3.73
CA GLN A 178 1.69 -14.73 -2.63
C GLN A 178 0.27 -14.31 -3.03
N TYR A 179 -0.65 -14.29 -2.06
CA TYR A 179 -2.01 -13.80 -2.28
C TYR A 179 -2.03 -12.38 -2.88
N PRO A 180 -2.88 -12.07 -3.88
CA PRO A 180 -3.98 -12.89 -4.38
C PRO A 180 -3.61 -13.86 -5.52
N TYR A 181 -2.37 -13.83 -6.02
CA TYR A 181 -2.01 -14.57 -7.23
C TYR A 181 -0.53 -14.94 -7.33
N MET A 182 -0.25 -16.15 -7.82
CA MET A 182 1.10 -16.69 -7.91
C MET A 182 1.87 -16.25 -9.17
N LEU A 183 2.16 -14.94 -9.30
CA LEU A 183 3.08 -14.40 -10.31
C LEU A 183 4.28 -13.68 -9.67
N PRO A 184 5.42 -13.57 -10.39
CA PRO A 184 5.72 -14.20 -11.68
C PRO A 184 6.02 -15.71 -11.58
N TRP A 185 5.91 -16.40 -12.72
CA TRP A 185 6.58 -17.69 -12.93
C TRP A 185 8.03 -17.46 -13.31
N ASN A 186 8.94 -18.24 -12.75
CA ASN A 186 10.37 -18.15 -12.98
C ASN A 186 10.84 -19.43 -13.66
N THR A 187 11.66 -19.28 -14.69
CA THR A 187 12.37 -20.36 -15.37
C THR A 187 13.87 -20.09 -15.26
N LYS A 188 14.71 -21.05 -15.64
CA LYS A 188 16.17 -20.87 -15.65
C LYS A 188 16.64 -19.63 -16.41
N LYS A 189 15.90 -19.21 -17.45
CA LYS A 189 16.31 -18.13 -18.35
C LYS A 189 15.62 -16.79 -18.08
N ARG A 190 14.44 -16.79 -17.43
CA ARG A 190 13.57 -15.59 -17.38
C ARG A 190 12.41 -15.68 -16.40
N ARG A 191 11.76 -14.53 -16.17
CA ARG A 191 10.45 -14.40 -15.55
C ARG A 191 9.35 -14.40 -16.62
N ILE A 192 8.21 -15.00 -16.29
CA ILE A 192 7.02 -15.13 -17.12
C ILE A 192 5.85 -14.52 -16.34
N TYR A 193 5.16 -13.58 -16.99
CA TYR A 193 4.00 -12.89 -16.47
C TYR A 193 2.79 -13.25 -17.34
N ASP A 194 2.32 -14.49 -17.20
CA ASP A 194 1.16 -15.03 -17.91
C ASP A 194 0.31 -15.81 -16.93
N SER A 195 -0.91 -15.33 -16.67
CA SER A 195 -1.84 -15.96 -15.74
C SER A 195 -2.28 -17.35 -16.23
N LYS A 196 -2.20 -17.60 -17.53
CA LYS A 196 -2.62 -18.88 -18.11
C LYS A 196 -1.85 -20.04 -17.52
N ILE A 197 -0.55 -19.88 -17.21
CA ILE A 197 0.24 -20.95 -16.57
C ILE A 197 -0.36 -21.31 -15.21
N SER A 198 -0.66 -20.32 -14.36
CA SER A 198 -1.22 -20.61 -13.04
C SER A 198 -2.63 -21.19 -13.13
N GLU A 199 -3.47 -20.70 -14.04
CA GLU A 199 -4.81 -21.25 -14.26
C GLU A 199 -4.77 -22.72 -14.70
N LEU A 200 -3.84 -23.07 -15.59
CA LEU A 200 -3.64 -24.45 -16.05
C LEU A 200 -3.17 -25.35 -14.90
N VAL A 201 -2.21 -24.89 -14.10
CA VAL A 201 -1.71 -25.64 -12.94
C VAL A 201 -2.80 -25.79 -11.87
N ALA A 202 -3.61 -24.76 -11.61
CA ALA A 202 -4.74 -24.85 -10.70
C ALA A 202 -5.73 -25.96 -11.09
N GLN A 203 -6.00 -26.13 -12.39
CA GLN A 203 -6.89 -27.18 -12.88
C GLN A 203 -6.32 -28.61 -12.72
N LEU A 204 -4.98 -28.73 -12.70
CA LEU A 204 -4.29 -29.98 -12.42
C LEU A 204 -4.33 -30.36 -10.94
N LEU A 205 -4.33 -29.38 -10.03
CA LEU A 205 -4.33 -29.65 -8.59
C LEU A 205 -5.68 -30.24 -8.11
N PRO A 206 -5.64 -31.16 -7.12
CA PRO A 206 -6.84 -31.79 -6.57
C PRO A 206 -7.71 -30.81 -5.75
N ASP A 207 -9.00 -31.09 -5.62
CA ASP A 207 -9.93 -30.23 -4.86
C ASP A 207 -9.94 -30.52 -3.35
N LYS A 208 -9.57 -31.75 -2.94
CA LYS A 208 -9.77 -32.24 -1.57
C LYS A 208 -8.55 -32.10 -0.65
N LEU A 209 -7.39 -31.77 -1.19
CA LEU A 209 -6.15 -31.63 -0.43
C LEU A 209 -5.83 -30.14 -0.22
N PRO A 210 -5.26 -29.74 0.93
CA PRO A 210 -4.69 -28.40 1.10
C PRO A 210 -3.63 -28.18 0.02
N ASN A 211 -3.77 -27.14 -0.79
CA ASN A 211 -2.86 -26.79 -1.87
C ASN A 211 -3.00 -25.31 -2.26
N ASN A 212 -2.15 -24.83 -3.17
CA ASN A 212 -2.21 -23.43 -3.66
C ASN A 212 -3.23 -23.18 -4.79
N LYS A 213 -4.19 -24.08 -5.04
CA LYS A 213 -5.12 -23.99 -6.18
C LYS A 213 -5.89 -22.67 -6.25
N GLU A 214 -6.37 -22.16 -5.12
CA GLU A 214 -7.12 -20.89 -5.09
C GLU A 214 -6.25 -19.68 -5.44
N ARG A 215 -4.99 -19.67 -4.99
CA ARG A 215 -4.02 -18.62 -5.34
C ARG A 215 -3.67 -18.68 -6.83
N LEU A 216 -3.46 -19.90 -7.35
CA LEU A 216 -3.16 -20.14 -8.76
C LEU A 216 -4.34 -19.83 -9.68
N SER A 217 -5.58 -20.06 -9.24
CA SER A 217 -6.78 -19.76 -10.05
C SER A 217 -7.12 -18.28 -10.08
N GLY A 218 -6.56 -17.49 -9.17
CA GLY A 218 -6.85 -16.06 -9.06
C GLY A 218 -8.29 -15.76 -8.68
N ILE A 219 -8.94 -16.66 -7.94
CA ILE A 219 -10.34 -16.51 -7.53
C ILE A 219 -10.60 -15.18 -6.79
N ASN A 220 -9.58 -14.68 -6.09
CA ASN A 220 -9.64 -13.43 -5.35
C ASN A 220 -9.04 -12.22 -6.09
N PHE A 221 -8.60 -12.39 -7.34
CA PHE A 221 -7.99 -11.31 -8.13
C PHE A 221 -8.92 -10.10 -8.20
N ASN A 222 -10.18 -10.29 -8.62
CA ASN A 222 -11.13 -9.20 -8.82
C ASN A 222 -11.36 -8.39 -7.53
N THR A 223 -11.55 -9.04 -6.39
CA THR A 223 -11.76 -8.37 -5.10
C THR A 223 -10.52 -7.58 -4.68
N SER A 224 -9.34 -8.19 -4.74
CA SER A 224 -8.08 -7.53 -4.41
C SER A 224 -7.77 -6.38 -5.36
N PHE A 225 -8.07 -6.54 -6.64
CA PHE A 225 -7.92 -5.53 -7.68
C PHE A 225 -8.79 -4.30 -7.42
N VAL A 226 -10.07 -4.48 -7.12
CA VAL A 226 -10.96 -3.36 -6.77
C VAL A 226 -10.58 -2.74 -5.43
N LYS A 227 -10.17 -3.56 -4.45
CA LYS A 227 -9.66 -3.07 -3.16
C LYS A 227 -8.45 -2.15 -3.34
N GLU A 228 -7.52 -2.53 -4.21
CA GLU A 228 -6.32 -1.76 -4.51
C GLU A 228 -6.64 -0.47 -5.27
N ILE A 229 -7.52 -0.53 -6.28
CA ILE A 229 -8.04 0.69 -6.92
C ILE A 229 -8.69 1.60 -5.89
N TYR A 230 -9.44 1.02 -4.96
CA TYR A 230 -10.13 1.76 -3.93
C TYR A 230 -9.17 2.46 -2.97
N SER A 231 -8.23 1.73 -2.36
CA SER A 231 -7.25 2.30 -1.43
C SER A 231 -6.39 3.37 -2.09
N THR A 232 -5.99 3.15 -3.34
CA THR A 232 -5.00 4.01 -4.01
C THR A 232 -5.63 5.22 -4.68
N PHE A 233 -6.88 5.15 -5.16
CA PHE A 233 -7.47 6.22 -5.97
C PHE A 233 -8.83 6.76 -5.51
N LEU A 234 -9.53 6.06 -4.61
CA LEU A 234 -10.92 6.36 -4.26
C LEU A 234 -11.14 6.68 -2.78
N ALA A 235 -10.40 6.08 -1.86
CA ALA A 235 -10.63 6.20 -0.42
C ALA A 235 -10.71 7.67 0.04
N ASP A 236 -9.70 8.49 -0.29
CA ASP A 236 -9.69 9.91 0.05
C ASP A 236 -10.86 10.70 -0.57
N LYS A 237 -11.30 10.32 -1.77
CA LYS A 237 -12.45 10.96 -2.45
C LYS A 237 -13.76 10.59 -1.79
N GLU A 238 -13.92 9.33 -1.40
CA GLU A 238 -15.08 8.87 -0.63
C GLU A 238 -15.15 9.58 0.71
N ASN A 239 -14.05 9.60 1.45
CA ASN A 239 -13.94 10.31 2.73
C ASN A 239 -14.32 11.79 2.58
N PHE A 240 -13.80 12.46 1.54
CA PHE A 240 -14.11 13.85 1.26
C PHE A 240 -15.61 14.06 0.96
N LEU A 241 -16.20 13.21 0.13
CA LEU A 241 -17.61 13.32 -0.26
C LEU A 241 -18.55 13.02 0.91
N GLU A 242 -18.23 12.00 1.72
CA GLU A 242 -18.96 11.71 2.96
C GLU A 242 -18.91 12.91 3.91
N ALA A 243 -17.72 13.44 4.18
CA ALA A 243 -17.54 14.60 5.05
C ALA A 243 -18.29 15.85 4.52
N ARG A 244 -18.23 16.10 3.21
CA ARG A 244 -18.92 17.20 2.53
C ARG A 244 -20.44 17.09 2.69
N ASN A 245 -20.97 15.88 2.51
CA ASN A 245 -22.41 15.62 2.56
C ASN A 245 -22.93 15.66 4.00
N ALA A 246 -22.12 15.22 4.98
CA ALA A 246 -22.44 15.32 6.40
C ALA A 246 -22.42 16.77 6.90
N PHE A 247 -21.51 17.62 6.40
CA PHE A 247 -21.30 18.99 6.89
C PHE A 247 -21.32 20.07 5.78
N PRO A 248 -22.38 20.17 4.96
CA PRO A 248 -22.40 21.02 3.77
C PRO A 248 -22.21 22.51 4.08
N GLY A 249 -22.75 22.98 5.21
CA GLY A 249 -22.59 24.37 5.66
C GLY A 249 -21.15 24.72 6.06
N THR A 250 -20.41 23.76 6.60
CA THR A 250 -18.99 23.93 6.94
C THR A 250 -18.16 24.06 5.67
N PHE A 251 -18.32 23.13 4.73
CA PHE A 251 -17.63 23.16 3.44
C PHE A 251 -17.96 24.43 2.66
N ARG A 252 -19.24 24.84 2.58
CA ARG A 252 -19.64 26.08 1.89
C ARG A 252 -18.97 27.33 2.46
N SER A 253 -18.74 27.38 3.77
CA SER A 253 -18.11 28.55 4.39
C SER A 253 -16.60 28.53 4.17
N LEU A 254 -15.95 27.38 4.40
CA LEU A 254 -14.49 27.24 4.24
C LEU A 254 -14.06 27.45 2.79
N LYS A 255 -14.82 26.94 1.81
CA LYS A 255 -14.53 27.10 0.38
C LYS A 255 -14.46 28.55 -0.12
N LYS A 256 -14.98 29.52 0.64
CA LYS A 256 -14.85 30.94 0.31
C LYS A 256 -13.44 31.48 0.57
N GLU A 257 -12.73 30.82 1.48
CA GLU A 257 -11.47 31.31 2.06
C GLU A 257 -10.30 30.34 1.86
N PHE A 258 -10.61 29.08 1.56
CA PHE A 258 -9.65 27.98 1.45
C PHE A 258 -10.05 27.01 0.34
N GLU A 259 -9.06 26.43 -0.32
CA GLU A 259 -9.19 25.13 -0.98
C GLU A 259 -9.19 24.04 0.10
N ILE A 260 -10.19 23.15 0.09
CA ILE A 260 -10.24 21.99 0.98
C ILE A 260 -9.62 20.82 0.22
N SER A 261 -8.38 20.47 0.54
CA SER A 261 -7.62 19.45 -0.19
C SER A 261 -7.86 18.02 0.32
N LYS A 262 -8.15 17.87 1.62
CA LYS A 262 -8.54 16.61 2.26
C LYS A 262 -9.62 16.89 3.30
N ALA A 263 -10.55 15.96 3.46
CA ALA A 263 -11.50 15.97 4.56
C ALA A 263 -11.98 14.54 4.86
N GLU A 264 -12.04 14.18 6.14
CA GLU A 264 -12.52 12.85 6.54
C GLU A 264 -13.15 12.86 7.94
N ILE A 265 -14.13 11.97 8.14
CA ILE A 265 -14.76 11.74 9.45
C ILE A 265 -14.15 10.46 10.02
N VAL A 266 -13.36 10.60 11.09
CA VAL A 266 -12.57 9.50 11.64
C VAL A 266 -12.67 9.49 13.16
N ASP A 267 -12.48 8.32 13.77
CA ASP A 267 -12.23 8.18 15.19
C ASP A 267 -10.71 8.25 15.42
N MET A 268 -10.23 9.37 15.94
CA MET A 268 -8.80 9.64 16.05
C MET A 268 -8.34 9.72 17.50
N SER A 269 -7.20 9.11 17.77
CA SER A 269 -6.32 9.37 18.92
C SER A 269 -5.02 9.94 18.37
N SER A 270 -4.74 11.21 18.66
CA SER A 270 -3.50 11.88 18.30
C SER A 270 -3.01 12.76 19.44
N ILE A 271 -1.78 13.27 19.31
CA ILE A 271 -1.22 14.24 20.26
C ILE A 271 -2.08 15.49 20.42
N GLU A 272 -2.96 15.79 19.46
CA GLU A 272 -3.80 16.98 19.47
C GLU A 272 -5.27 16.70 19.81
N TRP A 273 -5.71 15.44 19.79
CA TRP A 273 -7.11 15.06 19.87
C TRP A 273 -7.34 13.65 20.42
N GLY A 274 -8.42 13.46 21.19
CA GLY A 274 -8.84 12.14 21.68
C GLY A 274 -8.06 11.65 22.92
N GLY A 275 -6.75 11.87 22.97
CA GLY A 275 -5.87 11.38 24.04
C GLY A 275 -5.75 9.86 23.99
N LEU A 276 -5.91 9.17 25.12
CA LEU A 276 -5.82 7.70 25.21
C LEU A 276 -6.97 6.94 24.52
N VAL A 277 -8.13 7.60 24.33
CA VAL A 277 -9.29 6.98 23.68
C VAL A 277 -9.66 7.80 22.46
N GLY A 278 -9.68 7.14 21.30
CA GLY A 278 -10.04 7.78 20.04
C GLY A 278 -11.41 8.45 20.11
N ARG A 279 -11.55 9.63 19.51
CA ARG A 279 -12.82 10.37 19.47
C ARG A 279 -13.16 10.78 18.06
N ARG A 280 -14.44 10.61 17.70
CA ARG A 280 -14.96 11.02 16.39
C ARG A 280 -14.73 12.51 16.12
N CYS A 281 -14.09 12.83 15.01
CA CYS A 281 -13.86 14.19 14.55
C CYS A 281 -13.98 14.30 13.03
N LEU A 282 -14.12 15.54 12.58
CA LEU A 282 -13.84 15.95 11.22
C LEU A 282 -12.39 16.47 11.16
N GLU A 283 -11.57 15.79 10.37
CA GLU A 283 -10.22 16.19 10.03
C GLU A 283 -10.23 16.85 8.65
N MET A 284 -9.52 17.98 8.49
CA MET A 284 -9.43 18.68 7.19
C MET A 284 -8.06 19.31 6.96
N LEU A 285 -7.63 19.28 5.70
CA LEU A 285 -6.49 20.03 5.17
C LEU A 285 -6.97 21.21 4.33
N LEU A 286 -6.66 22.42 4.78
CA LEU A 286 -7.10 23.66 4.15
C LEU A 286 -5.90 24.41 3.56
N LYS A 287 -5.99 24.83 2.30
CA LYS A 287 -4.96 25.62 1.63
C LYS A 287 -5.51 26.99 1.28
N ASP A 288 -4.72 28.04 1.49
CA ASP A 288 -5.03 29.39 1.04
C ASP A 288 -4.06 29.76 -0.08
N SER A 289 -4.58 29.89 -1.30
CA SER A 289 -3.78 30.17 -2.49
C SER A 289 -3.08 31.53 -2.46
N THR A 290 -3.47 32.42 -1.54
CA THR A 290 -2.84 33.74 -1.37
C THR A 290 -1.60 33.73 -0.49
N ILE A 291 -1.29 32.62 0.20
CA ILE A 291 -0.15 32.50 1.11
C ILE A 291 1.04 31.88 0.39
N SER A 292 1.00 30.55 0.19
CA SER A 292 2.02 29.77 -0.50
C SER A 292 1.50 28.35 -0.69
N LYS A 293 1.91 27.71 -1.78
CA LYS A 293 1.64 26.28 -2.01
C LYS A 293 2.29 25.36 -0.95
N ASN A 294 3.29 25.87 -0.24
CA ASN A 294 4.04 25.15 0.80
C ASN A 294 3.40 25.28 2.19
N ILE A 295 2.34 26.06 2.36
CA ILE A 295 1.68 26.28 3.65
C ILE A 295 0.25 25.75 3.58
N GLN A 296 -0.12 24.96 4.59
CA GLN A 296 -1.50 24.51 4.77
C GLN A 296 -1.92 24.61 6.24
N PHE A 297 -3.23 24.60 6.47
CA PHE A 297 -3.81 24.53 7.80
C PHE A 297 -4.36 23.13 8.03
N TYR A 298 -3.88 22.49 9.10
CA TYR A 298 -4.37 21.21 9.57
C TYR A 298 -5.45 21.46 10.63
N THR A 299 -6.68 21.00 10.41
CA THR A 299 -7.79 21.28 11.34
C THR A 299 -8.47 20.03 11.82
N ILE A 300 -8.75 19.98 13.14
CA ILE A 300 -9.50 18.91 13.78
C ILE A 300 -10.67 19.52 14.54
N SER A 301 -11.86 18.98 14.33
CA SER A 301 -13.09 19.43 15.01
C SER A 301 -13.94 18.26 15.46
N GLY A 302 -14.30 18.23 16.73
CA GLY A 302 -15.40 17.37 17.18
C GLY A 302 -16.72 17.84 16.57
N VAL A 303 -17.67 16.92 16.42
CA VAL A 303 -18.98 17.22 15.78
C VAL A 303 -19.68 18.43 16.43
N ASN A 304 -19.59 18.56 17.75
CA ASN A 304 -20.21 19.66 18.51
C ASN A 304 -19.44 21.00 18.42
N GLU A 305 -18.19 20.98 17.95
CA GLU A 305 -17.27 22.12 17.92
C GLU A 305 -17.01 22.62 16.48
N LEU A 306 -17.67 22.01 15.49
CA LEU A 306 -17.49 22.34 14.07
C LEU A 306 -17.73 23.82 13.77
N LEU A 307 -18.79 24.40 14.33
CA LEU A 307 -19.13 25.80 14.08
C LEU A 307 -18.10 26.76 14.67
N THR A 308 -17.57 26.46 15.85
CA THR A 308 -16.60 27.32 16.54
C THR A 308 -15.24 27.24 15.86
N THR A 309 -14.74 26.04 15.58
CA THR A 309 -13.45 25.84 14.89
C THR A 309 -13.46 26.43 13.48
N LYS A 310 -14.53 26.21 12.71
CA LYS A 310 -14.71 26.83 11.38
C LYS A 310 -14.65 28.36 11.42
N ARG A 311 -15.43 28.98 12.31
CA ARG A 311 -15.48 30.45 12.40
C ARG A 311 -14.16 31.03 12.86
N SER A 312 -13.49 30.35 13.81
CA SER A 312 -12.24 30.86 14.38
C SER A 312 -11.08 30.80 13.40
N ILE A 313 -10.92 29.73 12.61
CA ILE A 313 -9.84 29.66 11.61
C ILE A 313 -10.01 30.72 10.52
N ILE A 314 -11.23 30.91 10.01
CA ILE A 314 -11.53 31.96 9.02
C ILE A 314 -11.15 33.33 9.57
N ARG A 315 -11.50 33.63 10.82
CA ARG A 315 -11.21 34.93 11.44
C ARG A 315 -9.72 35.12 11.76
N ARG A 316 -9.04 34.06 12.18
CA ARG A 316 -7.66 34.14 12.71
C ARG A 316 -6.58 33.91 11.68
N LYS A 317 -6.89 33.40 10.47
CA LYS A 317 -5.86 33.06 9.48
C LYS A 317 -4.89 34.20 9.22
N LYS A 318 -5.39 35.43 8.99
CA LYS A 318 -4.54 36.59 8.69
C LYS A 318 -3.62 36.94 9.86
N ASP A 319 -4.16 36.92 11.09
CA ASP A 319 -3.39 37.17 12.31
C ASP A 319 -2.26 36.14 12.47
N LEU A 320 -2.57 34.85 12.25
CA LEU A 320 -1.58 33.76 12.36
C LEU A 320 -0.45 33.92 11.36
N ILE A 321 -0.77 34.21 10.11
CA ILE A 321 0.23 34.41 9.07
C ILE A 321 1.09 35.63 9.36
N ASN A 322 0.47 36.73 9.79
CA ASN A 322 1.22 37.93 10.17
C ASN A 322 2.21 37.66 11.32
N LEU A 323 1.84 36.83 12.31
CA LEU A 323 2.74 36.41 13.38
C LEU A 323 3.89 35.54 12.88
N LEU A 324 3.66 34.75 11.83
CA LEU A 324 4.65 33.85 11.25
C LEU A 324 5.54 34.50 10.20
N ASN A 325 5.15 35.64 9.63
CA ASN A 325 5.89 36.27 8.52
C ASN A 325 7.37 36.51 8.83
N GLU A 326 7.71 36.84 10.08
CA GLU A 326 9.10 37.03 10.53
C GLU A 326 9.75 35.78 11.11
N ASN A 327 9.01 34.68 11.29
CA ASN A 327 9.52 33.45 11.86
C ASN A 327 10.48 32.75 10.87
N PRO A 328 11.72 32.41 11.30
CA PRO A 328 12.74 31.85 10.41
C PRO A 328 12.36 30.46 9.85
N ILE A 329 11.66 29.64 10.63
CA ILE A 329 11.18 28.31 10.19
C ILE A 329 10.13 28.48 9.09
N TYR A 330 9.20 29.42 9.30
CA TYR A 330 8.16 29.73 8.33
C TYR A 330 8.76 30.30 7.03
N LYS A 331 9.67 31.28 7.13
CA LYS A 331 10.40 31.84 5.97
C LYS A 331 11.18 30.76 5.21
N TYR A 332 11.85 29.86 5.91
CA TYR A 332 12.52 28.72 5.30
C TYR A 332 11.54 27.87 4.49
N THR A 333 10.39 27.55 5.09
CA THR A 333 9.34 26.73 4.46
C THR A 333 8.80 27.38 3.17
N LEU A 334 8.63 28.71 3.17
CA LEU A 334 8.19 29.45 1.98
C LEU A 334 9.16 29.32 0.80
N ASN A 335 10.47 29.25 1.07
CA ASN A 335 11.52 29.25 0.06
C ASN A 335 12.01 27.84 -0.34
N CYS A 336 11.63 26.81 0.42
CA CYS A 336 12.03 25.43 0.17
C CYS A 336 11.06 24.72 -0.79
N GLY A 337 11.53 24.39 -2.00
CA GLY A 337 10.67 23.82 -3.07
C GLY A 337 10.02 22.48 -2.75
N ASN A 338 10.58 21.71 -1.82
CA ASN A 338 10.10 20.38 -1.41
C ASN A 338 9.64 20.33 0.06
N CYS A 339 9.34 21.49 0.65
CA CYS A 339 8.86 21.58 2.02
C CYS A 339 7.34 21.79 2.08
N LEU A 340 6.75 21.29 3.16
CA LEU A 340 5.37 21.53 3.54
C LEU A 340 5.33 21.94 5.01
N GLY A 341 4.76 23.11 5.26
CA GLY A 341 4.46 23.64 6.59
C GLY A 341 2.99 23.50 6.90
N GLU A 342 2.67 22.89 8.03
CA GLU A 342 1.31 22.73 8.52
C GLU A 342 1.12 23.60 9.76
N ILE A 343 0.16 24.51 9.70
CA ILE A 343 -0.29 25.29 10.86
C ILE A 343 -1.50 24.55 11.44
N HIS A 344 -1.34 24.01 12.63
CA HIS A 344 -2.39 23.23 13.26
C HIS A 344 -3.46 24.15 13.86
N TRP A 345 -4.71 23.71 13.84
CA TRP A 345 -5.84 24.44 14.40
C TRP A 345 -6.94 23.51 14.93
N VAL A 346 -6.95 23.31 16.24
CA VAL A 346 -7.81 22.38 16.95
C VAL A 346 -8.58 23.11 18.05
N LYS A 347 -9.91 22.96 18.07
CA LYS A 347 -10.79 23.66 19.04
C LYS A 347 -10.52 25.16 19.16
N SER A 348 -10.33 25.84 18.02
CA SER A 348 -10.06 27.29 17.96
C SER A 348 -8.72 27.75 18.53
N LYS A 349 -7.72 26.87 18.62
CA LYS A 349 -6.35 27.19 19.05
C LYS A 349 -5.36 26.47 18.14
N SER A 350 -4.16 27.03 17.99
CA SER A 350 -3.11 26.37 17.22
C SER A 350 -2.41 25.30 18.05
N LEU A 351 -1.93 25.64 19.25
CA LEU A 351 -1.55 24.63 20.24
C LEU A 351 -2.79 24.14 21.02
N SER A 352 -3.22 22.89 20.76
CA SER A 352 -4.38 22.29 21.43
C SER A 352 -4.10 22.02 22.92
N THR A 353 -5.15 21.74 23.70
CA THR A 353 -4.95 21.46 25.14
C THR A 353 -4.26 20.12 25.33
N GLU A 354 -4.65 19.16 24.51
CA GLU A 354 -4.08 17.83 24.39
C GLU A 354 -2.59 17.93 24.01
N ALA A 355 -2.24 18.66 22.93
CA ALA A 355 -0.84 18.80 22.52
C ALA A 355 0.02 19.54 23.55
N LYS A 356 -0.55 20.52 24.26
CA LYS A 356 0.12 21.20 25.38
C LYS A 356 0.39 20.23 26.53
N ASN A 357 -0.48 19.25 26.78
CA ASN A 357 -0.28 18.28 27.85
C ASN A 357 0.78 17.23 27.44
N GLU A 358 0.70 16.70 26.23
CA GLU A 358 1.72 15.80 25.67
C GLU A 358 3.11 16.46 25.69
N PHE A 359 3.22 17.72 25.23
CA PHE A 359 4.49 18.45 25.30
C PHE A 359 5.02 18.61 26.73
N LYS A 360 4.15 18.69 27.75
CA LYS A 360 4.59 18.77 29.15
C LYS A 360 5.12 17.44 29.67
N GLU A 361 4.56 16.34 29.22
CA GLU A 361 5.06 14.99 29.51
C GLU A 361 6.42 14.80 28.85
N ASP A 362 6.55 15.17 27.57
CA ASP A 362 7.83 15.11 26.86
C ASP A 362 8.91 16.03 27.46
N LEU A 363 8.54 17.17 28.06
CA LEU A 363 9.48 18.00 28.82
C LEU A 363 10.03 17.26 30.03
N GLU A 364 9.15 16.62 30.81
CA GLU A 364 9.50 15.86 32.01
C GLU A 364 10.39 14.65 31.66
N GLU A 365 10.08 13.94 30.58
CA GLU A 365 10.89 12.85 30.05
C GLU A 365 12.30 13.29 29.59
N ASN A 366 12.43 14.53 29.11
CA ASN A 366 13.71 15.14 28.75
C ASN A 366 14.42 15.82 29.93
N GLY A 367 13.95 15.65 31.16
CA GLY A 367 14.55 16.25 32.35
C GLY A 367 14.37 17.77 32.47
N ILE A 368 13.40 18.34 31.75
CA ILE A 368 13.05 19.76 31.80
C ILE A 368 11.81 19.92 32.68
N ASP A 369 11.76 20.97 33.51
CA ASP A 369 10.57 21.26 34.32
C ASP A 369 9.34 21.46 33.43
N LYS A 370 8.33 20.60 33.57
CA LYS A 370 7.03 20.69 32.87
C LYS A 370 6.28 22.01 33.08
N LYS A 371 6.69 22.81 34.09
CA LYS A 371 6.15 24.14 34.37
C LYS A 371 6.90 25.28 33.68
N LYS A 372 8.05 25.02 33.01
CA LYS A 372 8.93 26.02 32.40
C LYS A 372 8.22 27.06 31.54
N TYR A 373 7.18 26.66 30.80
CA TYR A 373 6.43 27.54 29.89
C TYR A 373 5.00 27.86 30.36
N ASN A 374 4.66 27.58 31.62
CA ASN A 374 3.33 27.90 32.15
C ASN A 374 3.01 29.39 31.96
N GLY A 375 1.80 29.69 31.49
CA GLY A 375 1.35 31.05 31.16
C GLY A 375 1.78 31.55 29.78
N ARG A 376 2.77 30.92 29.12
CA ARG A 376 3.30 31.35 27.81
C ARG A 376 2.65 30.65 26.62
N TYR A 377 1.89 29.57 26.85
CA TYR A 377 1.17 28.84 25.80
C TYR A 377 -0.02 29.57 25.18
N LYS A 378 -0.45 30.70 25.78
CA LYS A 378 -1.59 31.47 25.25
C LYS A 378 -1.20 32.03 23.88
N ASP A 379 -2.00 31.72 22.86
CA ASP A 379 -1.77 32.10 21.47
C ASP A 379 -0.49 31.49 20.86
N ALA A 380 0.08 30.45 21.48
CA ALA A 380 1.20 29.71 20.89
C ALA A 380 0.76 29.00 19.61
N ILE A 381 1.66 28.97 18.64
CA ILE A 381 1.45 28.33 17.33
C ILE A 381 2.12 26.97 17.33
N PHE A 382 1.37 25.95 16.95
CA PHE A 382 1.89 24.62 16.69
C PHE A 382 2.07 24.45 15.18
N PHE A 383 3.31 24.17 14.78
CA PHE A 383 3.73 24.13 13.38
C PHE A 383 4.51 22.86 13.08
N GLU A 384 4.12 22.15 12.04
CA GLU A 384 4.83 20.96 11.56
C GLU A 384 5.51 21.26 10.24
N LEU A 385 6.79 20.90 10.10
CA LEU A 385 7.56 21.07 8.88
C LEU A 385 8.01 19.69 8.39
N THR A 386 7.58 19.35 7.18
CA THR A 386 8.08 18.20 6.43
C THR A 386 8.95 18.67 5.28
N GLU A 387 10.09 18.01 5.07
CA GLU A 387 10.97 18.22 3.92
C GLU A 387 11.25 16.89 3.21
N ASN A 388 10.99 16.83 1.91
CA ASN A 388 11.26 15.65 1.10
C ASN A 388 12.51 15.87 0.23
N ARG A 389 13.48 14.97 0.29
CA ARG A 389 14.66 14.96 -0.58
C ARG A 389 14.81 13.57 -1.17
N GLU A 390 14.81 13.48 -2.50
CA GLU A 390 14.89 12.22 -3.23
C GLU A 390 13.83 11.21 -2.75
N SER A 391 14.25 10.19 -2.01
CA SER A 391 13.39 9.13 -1.44
C SER A 391 13.28 9.18 0.09
N GLU A 392 13.88 10.19 0.72
CA GLU A 392 13.86 10.39 2.17
C GLU A 392 12.87 11.49 2.57
N ARG A 393 12.40 11.40 3.83
CA ARG A 393 11.54 12.39 4.47
C ARG A 393 12.16 12.82 5.81
N SER A 394 12.34 14.12 5.99
CA SER A 394 12.67 14.76 7.27
C SER A 394 11.46 15.53 7.78
N PHE A 395 11.39 15.66 9.10
CA PHE A 395 10.20 16.08 9.81
C PHE A 395 10.56 16.81 11.09
N SER A 396 9.81 17.85 11.43
CA SER A 396 9.88 18.48 12.75
C SER A 396 8.56 19.07 13.22
N ARG A 397 8.44 19.15 14.54
CA ARG A 397 7.34 19.81 15.25
C ARG A 397 7.87 20.98 16.05
N TRP A 398 7.22 22.12 15.91
CA TRP A 398 7.62 23.36 16.52
C TRP A 398 6.49 23.99 17.32
N ILE A 399 6.85 24.57 18.46
CA ILE A 399 5.97 25.46 19.21
C ILE A 399 6.58 26.86 19.16
N PHE A 400 5.83 27.81 18.62
CA PHE A 400 6.21 29.22 18.59
C PHE A 400 5.44 29.96 19.68
N LEU A 401 6.16 30.50 20.66
CA LEU A 401 5.58 31.32 21.71
C LEU A 401 5.44 32.77 21.24
N LYS A 402 4.50 33.49 21.84
CA LYS A 402 4.18 34.89 21.47
C LYS A 402 5.35 35.85 21.66
N ASP A 403 6.28 35.54 22.56
CA ASP A 403 7.49 36.34 22.82
C ASP A 403 8.63 36.06 21.80
N GLY A 404 8.38 35.25 20.78
CA GLY A 404 9.36 34.91 19.75
C GLY A 404 10.18 33.66 20.06
N THR A 405 10.01 33.05 21.23
CA THR A 405 10.73 31.80 21.57
C THR A 405 10.32 30.68 20.62
N LEU A 406 11.32 30.06 20.00
CA LEU A 406 11.17 28.91 19.12
C LEU A 406 11.54 27.64 19.87
N ILE A 407 10.61 26.71 19.97
CA ILE A 407 10.84 25.43 20.63
C ILE A 407 10.73 24.33 19.59
N LEU A 408 11.81 23.60 19.37
CA LEU A 408 11.80 22.35 18.62
C LEU A 408 11.33 21.24 19.56
N TRP A 409 10.09 20.80 19.34
CA TRP A 409 9.48 19.74 20.12
C TRP A 409 9.96 18.36 19.65
N GLN A 410 9.89 18.10 18.35
CA GLN A 410 10.27 16.80 17.77
C GLN A 410 11.09 16.97 16.49
N LEU A 411 12.06 16.07 16.28
CA LEU A 411 12.86 15.99 15.06
C LEU A 411 12.99 14.55 14.59
N ARG A 412 12.76 14.30 13.30
CA ARG A 412 13.07 13.03 12.63
C ARG A 412 13.72 13.30 11.28
N GLY A 413 14.82 12.60 10.98
CA GLY A 413 15.61 12.80 9.75
C GLY A 413 16.87 13.63 9.99
N ASN A 414 17.66 13.83 8.93
CA ASN A 414 19.06 14.25 9.01
C ASN A 414 19.42 15.45 8.12
N TYR A 415 18.44 16.08 7.44
CA TYR A 415 18.70 17.19 6.51
C TYR A 415 17.77 18.39 6.67
N LEU A 416 16.88 18.37 7.67
CA LEU A 416 15.93 19.44 7.90
C LEU A 416 16.62 20.79 8.10
N MET A 417 16.21 21.82 7.34
CA MET A 417 16.71 23.20 7.47
C MET A 417 18.24 23.35 7.32
N ASN A 418 18.93 22.32 6.83
CA ASN A 418 20.39 22.24 6.82
C ASN A 418 21.03 22.52 8.20
N PHE A 419 20.42 22.06 9.30
CA PHE A 419 21.04 22.17 10.62
C PHE A 419 22.43 21.49 10.66
N PRO A 420 23.34 21.91 11.55
CA PRO A 420 24.61 21.22 11.76
C PRO A 420 24.38 19.73 12.07
N LYS A 421 25.29 18.86 11.63
CA LYS A 421 25.18 17.39 11.83
C LYS A 421 24.91 17.01 13.29
N ASP A 422 25.54 17.72 14.21
CA ASP A 422 25.45 17.49 15.65
C ASP A 422 24.03 17.76 16.20
N PHE A 423 23.24 18.58 15.50
CA PHE A 423 21.84 18.85 15.83
C PHE A 423 20.96 17.61 15.62
N PHE A 424 21.33 16.73 14.69
CA PHE A 424 20.62 15.49 14.38
C PHE A 424 21.04 14.30 15.24
N ALA A 425 22.04 14.47 16.13
CA ALA A 425 22.43 13.43 17.08
C ALA A 425 21.27 13.06 18.03
N ASN A 426 20.33 13.98 18.25
CA ASN A 426 19.13 13.78 19.04
C ASN A 426 17.90 13.67 18.12
N GLN A 427 17.46 12.44 17.86
CA GLN A 427 16.22 12.14 17.13
C GLN A 427 15.09 11.85 18.13
N GLY A 428 13.84 12.18 17.77
CA GLY A 428 12.68 11.99 18.62
C GLY A 428 12.19 13.28 19.26
N TYR A 429 11.62 13.20 20.47
CA TYR A 429 11.14 14.34 21.23
C TYR A 429 12.30 14.99 21.99
N ILE A 430 12.73 16.16 21.55
CA ILE A 430 13.95 16.81 22.05
C ILE A 430 13.68 18.05 22.92
N CYS A 431 12.48 18.64 22.80
CA CYS A 431 11.99 19.72 23.65
C CYS A 431 12.97 20.89 23.88
N LYS A 432 13.64 21.37 22.83
CA LYS A 432 14.76 22.33 22.93
C LYS A 432 14.39 23.72 22.39
N GLU A 433 14.77 24.77 23.13
CA GLU A 433 14.75 26.14 22.61
C GLU A 433 15.85 26.33 21.57
N VAL A 434 15.51 26.96 20.45
CA VAL A 434 16.43 27.18 19.32
C VAL A 434 16.54 28.68 19.06
N MET A 435 17.77 29.17 18.92
CA MET A 435 18.06 30.52 18.44
C MET A 435 18.57 30.42 17.00
N LEU A 436 17.93 31.13 16.08
CA LEU A 436 18.20 31.10 14.64
C LEU A 436 18.45 32.50 14.08
#